data_AF-A0A7C3F7S0-F1
#
_entry.id   AF-A0A7C3F7S0-F1
#
_cell.length_a   1.000
_cell.length_b   1.000
_cell.length_c   1.000
_cell.angle_alpha   90.00
_cell.angle_beta   90.00
_cell.angle_gamma   90.00
#
_symmetry.space_group_name_H-M   'P 1'
#
loop_
_entity.id
_entity.type
_entity.pdbx_description
1 polymer ?
#
loop_
_entity_poly.entity_id
_entity_poly.type
_entity_poly.pdbx_seq_one_letter_code
_entity_poly.pdbx_strand_id
1 'polypeptide(L)'
;MPEAMAHISPEIAWAAWLLAPISGIPVPLPAAPAPRQEVLQLLRRNKVPLLWLRGDDRPQAAWLYAWEGWRAALEEEEARLQAQRAAFAEVNEAWKAQGIRPVLIKSLGPPPSFPYTSDNVDALVPVDRALDARAALRRLGYVELRHLEEPNKYLFKRFHAGREVSAIHVHGQVEWHVPFLDARRVARDARQAEDDLLVWAPHPSDGLAIVWAHALYENKGVRLVDLARAGYALRQPDFEWGRVFATAERTGWLDGLAGMLWLWDALVRALSGRSPLPSEVMEAARQMAPAAFVDALDRQLHGPVSFPFPIPFKMSKRLFLAKMWRSPDRAPRQRLKDIVVHVVYGTRRRMGIRSQPGAVYAISGLDGSGKTTQARALRDAFEQCGLRVDYVWGRPGSSSFVAGMMRLVRGARGHPVEGEDRAAREIARARRFHQPWVRALWPWVVGLDLTMIAITRIWPRLWLGRVVVADRYVLDALADLAARLGGTGVWRHPAIRLASRLTPRPRVAFLLELSPEAAFDRKGGDEWLPLLQTQAEAYRRLAEGRDVYRVDAERPWGMINDEIVRWALSDYLDRFWTRLNAILLSNPKPLSAALRQAAQSSTES
;
A
#
# COMPACT_ATOMS: atom_id res chain seq x y z
N MET A 1 -7.91 -1.33 46.83
CA MET A 1 -7.64 -0.82 45.46
C MET A 1 -8.31 0.54 45.33
N PRO A 2 -7.73 1.55 44.66
CA PRO A 2 -8.53 2.70 44.26
C PRO A 2 -9.68 2.18 43.37
N GLU A 3 -10.91 2.65 43.60
CA GLU A 3 -12.10 2.28 42.80
C GLU A 3 -11.86 2.43 41.28
N ALA A 4 -10.90 3.26 40.87
CA ALA A 4 -10.51 3.49 39.48
C ALA A 4 -10.10 2.24 38.68
N MET A 5 -9.54 1.19 39.30
CA MET A 5 -9.04 0.01 38.58
C MET A 5 -10.01 -1.17 38.48
N ALA A 6 -11.19 -1.10 39.09
CA ALA A 6 -12.12 -2.24 39.14
C ALA A 6 -12.61 -2.70 37.76
N HIS A 7 -12.51 -1.85 36.73
CA HIS A 7 -13.01 -2.08 35.38
C HIS A 7 -11.91 -2.24 34.32
N ILE A 8 -10.63 -2.37 34.72
CA ILE A 8 -9.48 -2.50 33.81
C ILE A 8 -8.96 -3.94 33.85
N SER A 9 -8.78 -4.55 32.67
CA SER A 9 -8.23 -5.90 32.58
C SER A 9 -6.75 -5.94 33.02
N PRO A 10 -6.25 -7.07 33.56
CA PRO A 10 -4.86 -7.19 33.99
C PRO A 10 -3.85 -6.81 32.89
N GLU A 11 -4.12 -7.17 31.64
CA GLU A 11 -3.24 -6.92 30.50
C GLU A 11 -3.11 -5.41 30.22
N ILE A 12 -4.23 -4.67 30.33
CA ILE A 12 -4.25 -3.21 30.15
C ILE A 12 -3.51 -2.53 31.31
N ALA A 13 -3.73 -2.98 32.55
CA ALA A 13 -3.05 -2.46 33.72
C ALA A 13 -1.52 -2.64 33.58
N TRP A 14 -1.06 -3.84 33.17
CA TRP A 14 0.35 -4.10 32.89
C TRP A 14 0.88 -3.24 31.75
N ALA A 15 0.20 -3.18 30.61
CA ALA A 15 0.66 -2.38 29.48
C ALA A 15 0.77 -0.88 29.83
N ALA A 16 -0.18 -0.33 30.60
CA ALA A 16 -0.15 1.05 31.06
C ALA A 16 0.98 1.28 32.08
N TRP A 17 1.21 0.34 33.01
CA TRP A 17 2.30 0.40 33.98
C TRP A 17 3.69 0.33 33.31
N LEU A 18 3.84 -0.50 32.27
CA LEU A 18 5.05 -0.56 31.47
C LEU A 18 5.35 0.80 30.81
N LEU A 19 4.32 1.46 30.29
CA LEU A 19 4.42 2.79 29.66
C LEU A 19 4.51 3.96 30.65
N ALA A 20 4.34 3.75 31.95
CA ALA A 20 4.35 4.81 32.96
C ALA A 20 5.63 5.69 32.93
N PRO A 21 6.86 5.14 32.83
CA PRO A 21 8.07 5.98 32.76
C PRO A 21 8.13 6.87 31.50
N ILE A 22 7.62 6.36 30.39
CA ILE A 22 7.57 7.08 29.10
C ILE A 22 6.49 8.15 29.12
N SER A 23 5.31 7.80 29.62
CA SER A 23 4.13 8.67 29.63
C SER A 23 4.12 9.65 30.79
N GLY A 24 4.87 9.40 31.86
CA GLY A 24 4.82 10.18 33.10
C GLY A 24 3.49 10.02 33.85
N ILE A 25 2.62 9.11 33.40
CA ILE A 25 1.34 8.81 34.03
C ILE A 25 1.63 7.84 35.19
N PRO A 26 1.31 8.19 36.44
CA PRO A 26 1.61 7.36 37.60
C PRO A 26 0.61 6.21 37.72
N VAL A 27 0.81 5.16 36.93
CA VAL A 27 0.01 3.93 36.99
C VAL A 27 0.51 3.04 38.13
N PRO A 28 -0.35 2.58 39.06
CA PRO A 28 0.05 1.68 40.13
C PRO A 28 0.44 0.29 39.60
N LEU A 29 1.31 -0.42 40.33
CA LEU A 29 1.70 -1.78 39.97
C LEU A 29 0.47 -2.71 40.00
N PRO A 30 0.19 -3.48 38.94
CA PRO A 30 -0.92 -4.44 38.95
C PRO A 30 -0.71 -5.55 39.98
N ALA A 31 -1.78 -5.93 40.68
CA ALA A 31 -1.72 -6.92 41.76
C ALA A 31 -1.56 -8.38 41.26
N ALA A 32 -2.03 -8.69 40.05
CA ALA A 32 -1.95 -10.01 39.46
C ALA A 32 -1.14 -9.98 38.15
N PRO A 33 -0.28 -10.97 37.87
CA PRO A 33 0.37 -11.09 36.57
C PRO A 33 -0.67 -11.33 35.47
N ALA A 34 -0.46 -10.74 34.28
CA ALA A 34 -1.26 -11.00 33.09
C ALA A 34 -0.58 -12.05 32.18
N PRO A 35 -1.32 -12.72 31.28
CA PRO A 35 -0.70 -13.59 30.29
C PRO A 35 0.29 -12.82 29.39
N ARG A 36 1.55 -13.29 29.32
CA ARG A 36 2.65 -12.63 28.57
C ARG A 36 2.28 -12.30 27.13
N GLN A 37 1.67 -13.27 26.46
CA GLN A 37 1.28 -13.16 25.06
C GLN A 37 0.18 -12.12 24.86
N GLU A 38 -0.77 -12.00 25.79
CA GLU A 38 -1.85 -11.01 25.70
C GLU A 38 -1.34 -9.59 25.93
N VAL A 39 -0.41 -9.38 26.86
CA VAL A 39 0.26 -8.08 27.06
C VAL A 39 1.01 -7.67 25.78
N LEU A 40 1.81 -8.58 25.19
CA LEU A 40 2.53 -8.32 23.95
C LEU A 40 1.57 -8.00 22.78
N GLN A 41 0.50 -8.80 22.62
CA GLN A 41 -0.50 -8.57 21.58
C GLN A 41 -1.24 -7.24 21.78
N LEU A 42 -1.54 -6.87 23.04
CA LEU A 42 -2.19 -5.60 23.37
C LEU A 42 -1.30 -4.41 23.01
N LEU A 43 0.00 -4.46 23.34
CA LEU A 43 0.98 -3.43 22.97
C LEU A 43 1.06 -3.27 21.44
N ARG A 44 1.20 -4.38 20.71
CA ARG A 44 1.22 -4.39 19.23
C ARG A 44 -0.07 -3.85 18.63
N ARG A 45 -1.23 -4.27 19.12
CA ARG A 45 -2.56 -3.77 18.68
C ARG A 45 -2.72 -2.28 18.91
N ASN A 46 -2.09 -1.75 19.96
CA ASN A 46 -2.06 -0.33 20.28
C ASN A 46 -0.90 0.43 19.63
N LYS A 47 -0.15 -0.21 18.72
CA LYS A 47 1.00 0.36 18.01
C LYS A 47 2.05 0.98 18.93
N VAL A 48 2.22 0.42 20.13
CA VAL A 48 3.28 0.83 21.06
C VAL A 48 4.62 0.32 20.50
N PRO A 49 5.61 1.21 20.25
CA PRO A 49 6.96 0.77 19.91
C PRO A 49 7.56 -0.01 21.08
N LEU A 50 7.79 -1.31 20.91
CA LEU A 50 8.36 -2.16 21.96
C LEU A 50 9.80 -1.74 22.26
N LEU A 51 10.51 -1.16 21.28
CA LEU A 51 11.85 -0.60 21.47
C LEU A 51 11.89 0.58 22.46
N TRP A 52 10.76 1.25 22.74
CA TRP A 52 10.70 2.25 23.84
C TRP A 52 10.85 1.61 25.23
N LEU A 53 10.51 0.32 25.36
CA LEU A 53 10.63 -0.44 26.59
C LEU A 53 11.98 -1.20 26.66
N ARG A 54 12.85 -1.04 25.65
CA ARG A 54 14.18 -1.66 25.66
C ARG A 54 15.03 -1.03 26.75
N GLY A 55 15.64 -1.88 27.58
CA GLY A 55 16.48 -1.45 28.70
C GLY A 55 15.73 -1.14 29.98
N ASP A 56 14.40 -1.30 30.02
CA ASP A 56 13.64 -1.31 31.27
C ASP A 56 14.03 -2.53 32.11
N ASP A 57 14.65 -2.28 33.26
CA ASP A 57 15.21 -3.28 34.17
C ASP A 57 14.39 -3.46 35.45
N ARG A 58 13.20 -2.85 35.51
CA ARG A 58 12.32 -2.95 36.69
C ARG A 58 12.01 -4.43 36.98
N PRO A 59 12.32 -4.95 38.18
CA PRO A 59 12.22 -6.39 38.48
C PRO A 59 10.79 -6.93 38.35
N GLN A 60 9.78 -6.07 38.53
CA GLN A 60 8.38 -6.42 38.39
C GLN A 60 8.00 -6.82 36.96
N ALA A 61 8.75 -6.40 35.94
CA ALA A 61 8.53 -6.79 34.53
C ALA A 61 9.46 -7.91 34.05
N ALA A 62 10.37 -8.42 34.89
CA ALA A 62 11.35 -9.43 34.49
C ALA A 62 10.69 -10.70 33.91
N TRP A 63 9.52 -11.10 34.42
CA TRP A 63 8.75 -12.23 33.91
C TRP A 63 8.33 -12.09 32.44
N LEU A 64 8.11 -10.85 31.97
CA LEU A 64 7.76 -10.56 30.59
C LEU A 64 9.02 -10.43 29.73
N TYR A 65 10.03 -9.70 30.21
CA TYR A 65 11.25 -9.42 29.44
C TYR A 65 12.19 -10.62 29.29
N ALA A 66 12.17 -11.57 30.25
CA ALA A 66 12.92 -12.81 30.16
C ALA A 66 12.30 -13.84 29.20
N TRP A 67 11.06 -13.63 28.75
CA TRP A 67 10.38 -14.55 27.84
C TRP A 67 10.94 -14.46 26.42
N GLU A 68 11.22 -15.61 25.82
CA GLU A 68 11.74 -15.72 24.45
C GLU A 68 10.86 -14.99 23.41
N GLY A 69 9.54 -15.08 23.55
CA GLY A 69 8.62 -14.37 22.64
C GLY A 69 8.71 -12.85 22.72
N TRP A 70 9.13 -12.28 23.86
CA TRP A 70 9.40 -10.84 23.98
C TRP A 70 10.69 -10.47 23.25
N ARG A 71 11.76 -11.27 23.41
CA ARG A 71 13.05 -11.03 22.73
C ARG A 71 12.91 -11.13 21.21
N ALA A 72 12.25 -12.17 20.72
CA ALA A 72 11.93 -12.33 19.30
C ALA A 72 11.11 -11.14 18.77
N ALA A 73 10.16 -10.64 19.56
CA ALA A 73 9.36 -9.47 19.18
C ALA A 73 10.18 -8.17 19.09
N LEU A 74 11.17 -7.98 19.97
CA LEU A 74 12.11 -6.85 19.90
C LEU A 74 13.04 -6.95 18.69
N GLU A 75 13.56 -8.14 18.38
CA GLU A 75 14.39 -8.39 17.19
C GLU A 75 13.61 -8.11 15.90
N GLU A 76 12.34 -8.54 15.82
CA GLU A 76 11.45 -8.22 14.70
C GLU A 76 11.25 -6.71 14.52
N GLU A 77 11.04 -5.97 15.62
CA GLU A 77 10.87 -4.51 15.56
C GLU A 77 12.17 -3.77 15.23
N GLU A 78 13.31 -4.24 15.70
CA GLU A 78 14.62 -3.69 15.33
C GLU A 78 14.88 -3.90 13.83
N ALA A 79 14.62 -5.09 13.29
CA ALA A 79 14.74 -5.36 11.86
C ALA A 79 13.80 -4.45 11.03
N ARG A 80 12.55 -4.24 11.50
CA ARG A 80 11.59 -3.32 10.87
C ARG A 80 12.08 -1.88 10.90
N LEU A 81 12.59 -1.41 12.04
CA LEU A 81 13.17 -0.07 12.20
C LEU A 81 14.33 0.13 11.21
N GLN A 82 15.30 -0.77 11.19
CA GLN A 82 16.47 -0.67 10.32
C GLN A 82 16.08 -0.65 8.83
N ALA A 83 15.17 -1.53 8.41
CA ALA A 83 14.70 -1.59 7.03
C ALA A 83 13.97 -0.30 6.60
N GLN A 84 13.02 0.19 7.39
CA GLN A 84 12.29 1.41 7.07
C GLN A 84 13.19 2.65 7.11
N ARG A 85 14.09 2.73 8.10
CA ARG A 85 15.03 3.84 8.24
C ARG A 85 16.01 3.89 7.07
N ALA A 86 16.56 2.75 6.66
CA ALA A 86 17.45 2.67 5.49
C ALA A 86 16.74 3.10 4.21
N ALA A 87 15.50 2.64 3.98
CA ALA A 87 14.71 3.05 2.82
C ALA A 87 14.38 4.56 2.84
N PHE A 88 14.11 5.12 4.02
CA PHE A 88 13.86 6.56 4.17
C PHE A 88 15.14 7.39 4.01
N ALA A 89 16.31 6.90 4.40
CA ALA A 89 17.58 7.61 4.26
C ALA A 89 17.85 7.99 2.79
N GLU A 90 17.61 7.05 1.86
CA GLU A 90 17.74 7.28 0.41
C GLU A 90 16.78 8.38 -0.08
N VAL A 91 15.54 8.37 0.40
CA VAL A 91 14.52 9.39 0.09
C VAL A 91 14.94 10.75 0.64
N ASN A 92 15.41 10.78 1.88
CA ASN A 92 15.84 11.99 2.56
C ASN A 92 17.04 12.64 1.85
N GLU A 93 18.02 11.85 1.38
CA GLU A 93 19.14 12.38 0.59
C GLU A 93 18.68 12.97 -0.75
N ALA A 94 17.76 12.32 -1.46
CA ALA A 94 17.21 12.84 -2.72
C ALA A 94 16.39 14.13 -2.54
N TRP A 95 15.71 14.27 -1.41
CA TRP A 95 15.00 15.49 -1.02
C TRP A 95 15.95 16.60 -0.57
N LYS A 96 16.95 16.26 0.24
CA LYS A 96 18.00 17.19 0.69
C LYS A 96 18.79 17.78 -0.47
N ALA A 97 19.09 16.99 -1.50
CA ALA A 97 19.71 17.46 -2.74
C ALA A 97 18.89 18.53 -3.49
N GLN A 98 17.58 18.60 -3.21
CA GLN A 98 16.67 19.61 -3.74
C GLN A 98 16.34 20.71 -2.71
N GLY A 99 17.00 20.73 -1.55
CA GLY A 99 16.73 21.69 -0.47
C GLY A 99 15.40 21.45 0.25
N ILE A 100 14.87 20.22 0.20
CA ILE A 100 13.63 19.83 0.88
C ILE A 100 13.99 19.19 2.22
N ARG A 101 13.49 19.77 3.31
CA ARG A 101 13.60 19.21 4.66
C ARG A 101 12.24 18.62 5.09
N PRO A 102 12.07 17.29 5.12
CA PRO A 102 10.82 16.69 5.57
C PRO A 102 10.69 16.76 7.10
N VAL A 103 9.46 16.80 7.61
CA VAL A 103 9.14 16.59 9.04
C VAL A 103 8.36 15.30 9.19
N LEU A 104 8.83 14.38 10.02
CA LEU A 104 8.15 13.12 10.31
C LEU A 104 7.06 13.36 11.35
N ILE A 105 5.82 13.55 10.89
CA ILE A 105 4.71 14.04 11.72
C ILE A 105 4.27 13.05 12.81
N LYS A 106 4.69 11.79 12.71
CA LYS A 106 4.42 10.73 13.71
C LYS A 106 5.55 10.54 14.72
N SER A 107 6.61 11.34 14.64
CA SER A 107 7.75 11.33 15.57
C SER A 107 7.48 12.17 16.80
N LEU A 108 6.63 11.66 17.70
CA LEU A 108 6.46 12.17 19.06
C LEU A 108 6.63 11.00 20.02
N GLY A 109 7.54 11.10 20.99
CA GLY A 109 7.89 10.05 21.92
C GLY A 109 9.40 9.97 22.19
N PRO A 110 9.84 9.08 23.09
CA PRO A 110 11.26 8.87 23.37
C PRO A 110 11.96 8.13 22.20
N PRO A 111 13.31 8.01 22.25
CA PRO A 111 14.05 7.16 21.34
C PRO A 111 13.57 5.69 21.33
N PRO A 112 13.60 4.99 20.17
CA PRO A 112 13.89 5.57 18.85
C PRO A 112 12.79 6.52 18.38
N SER A 113 13.19 7.71 17.91
CA SER A 113 12.28 8.77 17.44
C SER A 113 11.72 8.51 16.04
N PHE A 114 12.36 7.64 15.26
CA PHE A 114 11.91 7.23 13.94
C PHE A 114 10.58 6.45 14.04
N PRO A 115 9.52 6.80 13.27
CA PRO A 115 8.16 6.31 13.51
C PRO A 115 7.89 4.95 12.82
N TYR A 116 8.69 3.92 13.13
CA TYR A 116 8.70 2.62 12.43
C TYR A 116 7.45 1.74 12.64
N THR A 117 6.64 2.02 13.67
CA THR A 117 5.39 1.27 13.95
C THR A 117 4.23 1.63 13.01
N SER A 118 4.44 2.63 12.15
CA SER A 118 3.55 2.93 11.04
C SER A 118 3.88 2.03 9.83
N ASP A 119 2.87 1.75 9.00
CA ASP A 119 3.05 0.95 7.78
C ASP A 119 3.68 1.79 6.66
N ASN A 120 3.66 3.12 6.83
CA ASN A 120 4.26 4.11 5.97
C ASN A 120 4.91 5.22 6.79
N VAL A 121 5.93 5.86 6.20
CA VAL A 121 6.58 7.05 6.76
C VAL A 121 5.81 8.29 6.31
N ASP A 122 5.15 8.97 7.24
CA ASP A 122 4.44 10.22 6.96
C ASP A 122 5.38 11.42 7.08
N ALA A 123 5.74 11.97 5.92
CA ALA A 123 6.65 13.11 5.79
C ALA A 123 5.88 14.35 5.34
N LEU A 124 5.85 15.38 6.20
CA LEU A 124 5.38 16.70 5.86
C LEU A 124 6.48 17.45 5.11
N VAL A 125 6.17 17.91 3.90
CA VAL A 125 7.04 18.75 3.06
C VAL A 125 6.33 20.08 2.79
N PRO A 126 7.07 21.19 2.58
CA PRO A 126 6.44 22.45 2.17
C PRO A 126 5.58 22.27 0.91
N VAL A 127 4.36 22.84 0.91
CA VAL A 127 3.37 22.67 -0.17
C VAL A 127 3.92 23.06 -1.54
N ASP A 128 4.69 24.14 -1.60
CA ASP A 128 5.37 24.67 -2.79
C ASP A 128 6.47 23.74 -3.31
N ARG A 129 7.02 22.87 -2.46
CA ARG A 129 8.02 21.85 -2.81
C ARG A 129 7.45 20.45 -2.99
N ALA A 130 6.13 20.27 -2.83
CA ALA A 130 5.49 18.96 -2.93
C ALA A 130 5.67 18.32 -4.32
N LEU A 131 5.70 19.11 -5.39
CA LEU A 131 5.95 18.62 -6.75
C LEU A 131 7.35 18.01 -6.88
N ASP A 132 8.37 18.73 -6.38
CA ASP A 132 9.77 18.30 -6.40
C ASP A 132 9.96 17.02 -5.58
N ALA A 133 9.36 16.97 -4.38
CA ALA A 133 9.40 15.80 -3.50
C ALA A 133 8.82 14.55 -4.19
N ARG A 134 7.68 14.70 -4.87
CA ARG A 134 7.04 13.63 -5.66
C ARG A 134 7.90 13.21 -6.85
N ALA A 135 8.49 14.16 -7.57
CA ALA A 135 9.38 13.87 -8.69
C ALA A 135 10.63 13.11 -8.24
N ALA A 136 11.19 13.46 -7.08
CA ALA A 136 12.32 12.76 -6.47
C ALA A 136 11.99 11.29 -6.19
N LEU A 137 10.84 11.01 -5.57
CA LEU A 137 10.39 9.65 -5.29
C LEU A 137 10.21 8.82 -6.57
N ARG A 138 9.63 9.40 -7.62
CA ARG A 138 9.47 8.70 -8.91
C ARG A 138 10.82 8.36 -9.57
N ARG A 139 11.82 9.23 -9.42
CA ARG A 139 13.20 8.95 -9.86
C ARG A 139 13.83 7.80 -9.07
N LEU A 140 13.55 7.70 -7.78
CA LEU A 140 13.96 6.58 -6.91
C LEU A 140 13.17 5.28 -7.12
N GLY A 141 12.32 5.22 -8.17
CA GLY A 141 11.55 4.03 -8.52
C GLY A 141 10.28 3.82 -7.70
N TYR A 142 9.84 4.80 -6.91
CA TYR A 142 8.55 4.71 -6.22
C TYR A 142 7.39 4.95 -7.18
N VAL A 143 6.30 4.21 -6.96
CA VAL A 143 5.04 4.37 -7.68
C VAL A 143 4.05 5.18 -6.85
N GLU A 144 3.45 6.21 -7.44
CA GLU A 144 2.40 7.02 -6.80
C GLU A 144 1.04 6.33 -6.89
N LEU A 145 0.37 6.10 -5.75
CA LEU A 145 -0.93 5.45 -5.65
C LEU A 145 -2.06 6.46 -5.92
N ARG A 146 -2.20 6.85 -7.19
CA ARG A 146 -3.08 7.95 -7.62
C ARG A 146 -4.58 7.69 -7.40
N HIS A 147 -5.00 6.43 -7.32
CA HIS A 147 -6.39 6.07 -6.99
C HIS A 147 -6.77 6.36 -5.53
N LEU A 148 -5.78 6.66 -4.68
CA LEU A 148 -5.93 7.08 -3.28
C LEU A 148 -5.57 8.56 -3.08
N GLU A 149 -5.44 9.35 -4.16
CA GLU A 149 -5.04 10.76 -4.08
C GLU A 149 -6.03 11.56 -3.22
N GLU A 150 -5.51 12.10 -2.11
CA GLU A 150 -6.20 13.06 -1.25
C GLU A 150 -5.57 14.45 -1.50
N PRO A 151 -6.29 15.56 -1.26
CA PRO A 151 -5.71 16.90 -1.35
C PRO A 151 -4.42 16.99 -0.52
N ASN A 152 -3.34 17.46 -1.17
CA ASN A 152 -2.00 17.63 -0.57
C ASN A 152 -1.42 16.37 0.08
N LYS A 153 -1.89 15.16 -0.27
CA LYS A 153 -1.49 13.93 0.38
C LYS A 153 -1.32 12.81 -0.65
N TYR A 154 -0.08 12.35 -0.79
CA TYR A 154 0.36 11.49 -1.89
C TYR A 154 1.08 10.27 -1.35
N LEU A 155 0.50 9.09 -1.54
CA LEU A 155 1.09 7.82 -1.11
C LEU A 155 1.96 7.22 -2.21
N PHE A 156 3.19 6.89 -1.86
CA PHE A 156 4.16 6.24 -2.72
C PHE A 156 4.54 4.89 -2.16
N LYS A 157 4.69 3.89 -3.03
CA LYS A 157 5.23 2.56 -2.67
C LYS A 157 6.38 2.17 -3.57
N ARG A 158 7.37 1.49 -2.99
CA ARG A 158 8.45 0.82 -3.72
C ARG A 158 8.36 -0.69 -3.49
N PHE A 159 8.66 -1.45 -4.53
CA PHE A 159 8.57 -2.91 -4.53
C PHE A 159 9.94 -3.52 -4.78
N HIS A 160 10.18 -4.66 -4.15
CA HIS A 160 11.25 -5.57 -4.51
C HIS A 160 10.67 -6.97 -4.67
N ALA A 161 10.87 -7.63 -5.81
CA ALA A 161 10.47 -9.02 -6.03
C ALA A 161 8.97 -9.27 -5.72
N GLY A 162 8.12 -8.31 -6.08
CA GLY A 162 6.67 -8.37 -5.92
C GLY A 162 6.17 -7.99 -4.53
N ARG A 163 7.06 -7.66 -3.60
CA ARG A 163 6.71 -7.27 -2.22
C ARG A 163 6.97 -5.79 -2.00
N GLU A 164 6.08 -5.14 -1.28
CA GLU A 164 6.28 -3.79 -0.78
C GLU A 164 7.47 -3.76 0.18
N VAL A 165 8.46 -2.91 -0.11
CA VAL A 165 9.66 -2.73 0.73
C VAL A 165 9.72 -1.36 1.39
N SER A 166 8.99 -0.38 0.86
CA SER A 166 8.93 0.97 1.44
C SER A 166 7.65 1.67 1.02
N ALA A 167 7.06 2.42 1.95
CA ALA A 167 5.94 3.29 1.69
C ALA A 167 6.17 4.67 2.30
N ILE A 168 6.12 5.69 1.45
CA ILE A 168 6.31 7.09 1.84
C ILE A 168 5.01 7.85 1.58
N HIS A 169 4.51 8.52 2.59
CA HIS A 169 3.34 9.37 2.48
C HIS A 169 3.79 10.83 2.52
N VAL A 170 3.72 11.49 1.38
CA VAL A 170 4.10 12.89 1.26
C VAL A 170 2.88 13.75 1.57
N HIS A 171 2.98 14.53 2.64
CA HIS A 171 1.98 15.52 3.04
C HIS A 171 2.48 16.91 2.70
N GLY A 172 1.75 17.68 1.93
CA GLY A 172 1.94 19.13 1.81
C GLY A 172 1.28 19.87 2.97
N GLN A 173 0.18 19.33 3.49
CA GLN A 173 -0.53 19.82 4.66
C GLN A 173 -1.03 18.65 5.50
N VAL A 174 -1.15 18.84 6.81
CA VAL A 174 -1.85 17.89 7.69
C VAL A 174 -3.35 18.17 7.60
N GLU A 175 -4.00 17.55 6.61
CA GLU A 175 -5.41 17.75 6.31
C GLU A 175 -6.15 16.45 5.98
N TRP A 176 -7.45 16.45 6.31
CA TRP A 176 -8.42 15.52 5.74
C TRP A 176 -9.46 16.41 5.04
N HIS A 177 -9.17 16.91 3.84
CA HIS A 177 -9.91 17.98 3.10
C HIS A 177 -9.79 19.40 3.66
N VAL A 178 -9.71 19.55 4.99
CA VAL A 178 -9.49 20.84 5.66
C VAL A 178 -8.29 20.74 6.59
N PRO A 179 -7.47 21.80 6.71
CA PRO A 179 -6.26 21.79 7.53
C PRO A 179 -6.59 21.68 9.02
N PHE A 180 -5.80 20.92 9.76
CA PHE A 180 -5.89 20.81 11.24
C PHE A 180 -4.78 21.57 11.96
N LEU A 181 -3.74 21.92 11.21
CA LEU A 181 -2.53 22.55 11.70
C LEU A 181 -2.01 23.51 10.63
N ASP A 182 -1.10 24.38 11.02
CA ASP A 182 -0.33 25.19 10.09
C ASP A 182 0.96 24.47 9.73
N ALA A 183 0.96 23.87 8.55
CA ALA A 183 2.10 23.13 8.02
C ALA A 183 3.39 23.97 7.95
N ARG A 184 3.29 25.29 7.67
CA ARG A 184 4.47 26.16 7.60
C ARG A 184 5.08 26.38 8.98
N ARG A 185 4.25 26.62 9.99
CA ARG A 185 4.70 26.70 11.39
C ARG A 185 5.34 25.38 11.83
N VAL A 186 4.66 24.25 11.58
CA VAL A 186 5.18 22.92 11.94
C VAL A 186 6.54 22.66 11.30
N ALA A 187 6.70 22.98 10.01
CA ALA A 187 7.98 22.79 9.30
C ALA A 187 9.10 23.72 9.79
N ARG A 188 8.76 24.95 10.18
CA ARG A 188 9.71 25.94 10.70
C ARG A 188 10.20 25.57 12.10
N ASP A 189 9.27 25.20 12.98
CA ASP A 189 9.52 24.95 14.40
C ASP A 189 9.92 23.49 14.68
N ALA A 190 9.97 22.63 13.65
CA ALA A 190 10.45 21.26 13.75
C ALA A 190 11.91 21.19 14.20
N ARG A 191 12.24 20.15 14.97
CA ARG A 191 13.56 19.94 15.54
C ARG A 191 14.13 18.60 15.10
N GLN A 192 15.43 18.57 14.87
CA GLN A 192 16.14 17.33 14.62
C GLN A 192 16.18 16.51 15.92
N ALA A 193 15.87 15.23 15.85
CA ALA A 193 15.94 14.34 16.99
C ALA A 193 17.41 14.07 17.37
N GLU A 194 17.68 13.96 18.67
CA GLU A 194 19.04 13.74 19.18
C GLU A 194 19.56 12.32 18.87
N ASP A 195 18.66 11.33 18.83
CA ASP A 195 18.99 9.92 18.59
C ASP A 195 19.10 9.56 17.11
N ASP A 196 18.54 10.37 16.21
CA ASP A 196 18.50 10.08 14.78
C ASP A 196 18.51 11.36 13.92
N LEU A 197 19.62 11.62 13.24
CA LEU A 197 19.79 12.77 12.35
C LEU A 197 18.86 12.77 11.13
N LEU A 198 18.22 11.65 10.79
CA LEU A 198 17.21 11.59 9.73
C LEU A 198 15.83 12.12 10.18
N VAL A 199 15.61 12.21 11.49
CA VAL A 199 14.30 12.53 12.04
C VAL A 199 14.24 14.01 12.37
N TRP A 200 13.38 14.73 11.65
CA TRP A 200 12.89 16.04 12.08
C TRP A 200 11.49 15.85 12.65
N ALA A 201 11.35 16.04 13.96
CA ALA A 201 10.11 15.89 14.71
C ALA A 201 9.37 17.23 14.84
N PRO A 202 8.02 17.23 14.88
CA PRO A 202 7.26 18.43 15.19
C PRO A 202 7.55 18.91 16.62
N HIS A 203 7.37 20.21 16.86
CA HIS A 203 7.34 20.78 18.22
C HIS A 203 6.35 20.01 19.11
N PRO A 204 6.62 19.76 20.41
CA PRO A 204 5.76 18.94 21.27
C PRO A 204 4.28 19.33 21.28
N SER A 205 3.96 20.63 21.35
CA SER A 205 2.58 21.13 21.24
C SER A 205 1.91 20.79 19.89
N ASP A 206 2.64 20.92 18.78
CA ASP A 206 2.14 20.60 17.45
C ASP A 206 1.98 19.08 17.29
N GLY A 207 2.95 18.30 17.78
CA GLY A 207 2.90 16.84 17.88
C GLY A 207 1.67 16.35 18.64
N LEU A 208 1.36 16.96 19.79
CA LEU A 208 0.18 16.60 20.58
C LEU A 208 -1.11 16.85 19.81
N ALA A 209 -1.22 18.01 19.16
CA ALA A 209 -2.36 18.35 18.31
C ALA A 209 -2.51 17.37 17.13
N ILE A 210 -1.40 16.94 16.51
CA ILE A 210 -1.39 15.88 15.48
C ILE A 210 -1.96 14.58 16.06
N VAL A 211 -1.44 14.11 17.19
CA VAL A 211 -1.86 12.84 17.83
C VAL A 211 -3.36 12.83 18.12
N TRP A 212 -3.88 13.89 18.75
CA TRP A 212 -5.29 13.97 19.10
C TRP A 212 -6.22 14.15 17.90
N ALA A 213 -5.81 14.94 16.90
CA ALA A 213 -6.59 15.07 15.66
C ALA A 213 -6.68 13.71 14.92
N HIS A 214 -5.58 12.95 14.85
CA HIS A 214 -5.57 11.60 14.27
C HIS A 214 -6.46 10.63 15.07
N ALA A 215 -6.35 10.61 16.40
CA ALA A 215 -7.18 9.77 17.27
C ALA A 215 -8.68 10.04 17.05
N LEU A 216 -9.08 11.32 17.07
CA LEU A 216 -10.48 11.74 16.97
C LEU A 216 -11.05 11.57 15.55
N TYR A 217 -10.37 12.09 14.53
CA TYR A 217 -10.94 12.26 13.19
C TYR A 217 -10.55 11.18 12.20
N GLU A 218 -9.39 10.54 12.34
CA GLU A 218 -8.91 9.50 11.43
C GLU A 218 -9.09 8.09 11.97
N ASN A 219 -8.61 7.82 13.18
CA ASN A 219 -8.69 6.49 13.80
C ASN A 219 -10.06 6.24 14.44
N LYS A 220 -10.74 7.30 14.91
CA LYS A 220 -11.94 7.23 15.76
C LYS A 220 -11.71 6.32 16.97
N GLY A 221 -10.55 6.49 17.60
CA GLY A 221 -10.18 5.75 18.80
C GLY A 221 -8.84 6.18 19.35
N VAL A 222 -8.66 5.98 20.65
CA VAL A 222 -7.43 6.31 21.41
C VAL A 222 -6.68 5.02 21.71
N ARG A 223 -5.42 4.93 21.28
CA ARG A 223 -4.53 3.80 21.58
C ARG A 223 -3.68 4.10 22.81
N LEU A 224 -3.11 3.05 23.42
CA LEU A 224 -2.12 3.22 24.50
C LEU A 224 -0.92 4.08 24.07
N VAL A 225 -0.46 3.94 22.82
CA VAL A 225 0.62 4.80 22.30
C VAL A 225 0.22 6.27 22.26
N ASP A 226 -1.06 6.59 21.99
CA ASP A 226 -1.54 7.97 21.95
C ASP A 226 -1.53 8.59 23.36
N LEU A 227 -1.89 7.81 24.39
CA LEU A 227 -1.76 8.23 25.79
C LEU A 227 -0.30 8.47 26.18
N ALA A 228 0.58 7.54 25.81
CA ALA A 228 2.00 7.63 26.12
C ALA A 228 2.66 8.84 25.46
N ARG A 229 2.35 9.08 24.18
CA ARG A 229 2.81 10.26 23.43
C ARG A 229 2.31 11.56 24.01
N ALA A 230 1.04 11.61 24.40
CA ALA A 230 0.48 12.81 25.01
C ALA A 230 1.15 13.12 26.35
N GLY A 231 1.28 12.12 27.22
CA GLY A 231 2.00 12.27 28.49
C GLY A 231 3.47 12.65 28.30
N TYR A 232 4.16 12.07 27.30
CA TYR A 232 5.52 12.45 26.92
C TYR A 232 5.62 13.91 26.49
N ALA A 233 4.71 14.38 25.62
CA ALA A 233 4.70 15.75 25.12
C ALA A 233 4.51 16.78 26.24
N LEU A 234 3.61 16.50 27.18
CA LEU A 234 3.30 17.38 28.30
C LEU A 234 4.47 17.57 29.29
N ARG A 235 5.45 16.67 29.28
CA ARG A 235 6.66 16.78 30.12
C ARG A 235 7.83 17.46 29.41
N GLN A 236 7.69 17.80 28.13
CA GLN A 236 8.74 18.50 27.42
C GLN A 236 8.84 19.95 27.93
N PRO A 237 10.06 20.46 28.17
CA PRO A 237 10.28 21.76 28.81
C PRO A 237 9.73 22.95 28.01
N ASP A 238 9.61 22.77 26.69
CA ASP A 238 9.14 23.76 25.73
C ASP A 238 7.66 23.56 25.34
N PHE A 239 6.93 22.68 26.03
CA PHE A 239 5.51 22.47 25.75
C PHE A 239 4.67 23.72 26.10
N GLU A 240 3.84 24.15 25.15
CA GLU A 240 2.99 25.33 25.28
C GLU A 240 1.51 25.00 25.02
N TRP A 241 0.65 25.12 26.04
CA TRP A 241 -0.81 24.96 25.89
C TRP A 241 -1.44 26.00 24.96
N GLY A 242 -1.03 27.26 25.09
CA GLY A 242 -1.54 28.35 24.25
C GLY A 242 -1.37 28.06 22.76
N ARG A 243 -0.26 27.41 22.37
CA ARG A 243 -0.03 26.98 21.00
C ARG A 243 -1.04 25.92 20.55
N VAL A 244 -1.35 24.93 21.39
CA VAL A 244 -2.33 23.87 21.08
C VAL A 244 -3.72 24.49 20.85
N PHE A 245 -4.19 25.31 21.79
CA PHE A 245 -5.49 25.98 21.71
C PHE A 245 -5.59 26.93 20.51
N ALA A 246 -4.61 27.82 20.32
CA ALA A 246 -4.59 28.75 19.18
C ALA A 246 -4.62 28.02 17.83
N THR A 247 -4.04 26.82 17.77
CA THR A 247 -4.07 26.00 16.55
C THR A 247 -5.45 25.43 16.30
N ALA A 248 -6.07 24.84 17.33
CA ALA A 248 -7.40 24.28 17.23
C ALA A 248 -8.46 25.34 16.94
N GLU A 249 -8.34 26.53 17.53
CA GLU A 249 -9.20 27.68 17.27
C GLU A 249 -9.05 28.16 15.82
N ARG A 250 -7.84 28.47 15.38
CA ARG A 250 -7.57 28.96 14.00
C ARG A 250 -8.02 27.97 12.92
N THR A 251 -7.97 26.68 13.20
CA THR A 251 -8.37 25.63 12.25
C THR A 251 -9.79 25.09 12.50
N GLY A 252 -10.51 25.65 13.47
CA GLY A 252 -11.94 25.45 13.69
C GLY A 252 -12.35 24.13 14.35
N TRP A 253 -11.45 23.46 15.07
CA TRP A 253 -11.72 22.18 15.77
C TRP A 253 -11.55 22.25 17.30
N LEU A 254 -11.68 23.45 17.88
CA LEU A 254 -11.57 23.70 19.31
C LEU A 254 -12.51 22.82 20.17
N ASP A 255 -13.73 22.56 19.70
CA ASP A 255 -14.68 21.64 20.34
C ASP A 255 -14.21 20.17 20.31
N GLY A 256 -13.57 19.76 19.21
CA GLY A 256 -12.91 18.47 19.11
C GLY A 256 -11.72 18.34 20.06
N LEU A 257 -10.90 19.39 20.17
CA LEU A 257 -9.80 19.45 21.15
C LEU A 257 -10.32 19.32 22.58
N ALA A 258 -11.36 20.10 22.92
CA ALA A 258 -11.99 20.06 24.23
C ALA A 258 -12.54 18.66 24.58
N GLY A 259 -13.20 18.01 23.62
CA GLY A 259 -13.64 16.62 23.76
C GLY A 259 -12.48 15.64 23.96
N MET A 260 -11.35 15.84 23.28
CA MET A 260 -10.16 15.00 23.44
C MET A 260 -9.47 15.21 24.80
N LEU A 261 -9.40 16.46 25.28
CA LEU A 261 -8.88 16.77 26.62
C LEU A 261 -9.68 16.06 27.70
N TRP A 262 -11.00 16.13 27.59
CA TRP A 262 -11.91 15.44 28.49
C TRP A 262 -11.72 13.92 28.44
N LEU A 263 -11.69 13.33 27.24
CA LEU A 263 -11.51 11.89 27.06
C LEU A 263 -10.15 11.43 27.60
N TRP A 264 -9.10 12.20 27.36
CA TRP A 264 -7.75 11.89 27.82
C TRP A 264 -7.68 11.92 29.35
N ASP A 265 -8.21 12.97 29.99
CA ASP A 265 -8.30 13.07 31.46
C ASP A 265 -9.04 11.86 32.04
N ALA A 266 -10.19 11.50 31.47
CA ALA A 266 -10.99 10.39 31.97
C ALA A 266 -10.29 9.03 31.82
N LEU A 267 -9.64 8.76 30.67
CA LEU A 267 -8.87 7.54 30.47
C LEU A 267 -7.66 7.47 31.41
N VAL A 268 -6.96 8.59 31.65
CA VAL A 268 -5.83 8.61 32.56
C VAL A 268 -6.27 8.47 34.01
N ARG A 269 -7.40 9.06 34.41
CA ARG A 269 -8.00 8.85 35.73
C ARG A 269 -8.40 7.39 35.94
N ALA A 270 -8.96 6.74 34.93
CA ALA A 270 -9.24 5.31 35.01
C ALA A 270 -7.96 4.50 35.28
N LEU A 271 -6.85 4.83 34.61
CA LEU A 271 -5.58 4.11 34.74
C LEU A 271 -4.77 4.45 36.02
N SER A 272 -4.82 5.69 36.49
CA SER A 272 -3.91 6.22 37.53
C SER A 272 -4.61 6.73 38.79
N GLY A 273 -5.92 6.92 38.74
CA GLY A 273 -6.71 7.58 39.79
C GLY A 273 -6.49 9.09 39.90
N ARG A 274 -5.68 9.71 39.03
CA ARG A 274 -5.35 11.14 39.08
C ARG A 274 -5.64 11.85 37.76
N SER A 275 -5.98 13.14 37.86
CA SER A 275 -6.06 14.01 36.70
C SER A 275 -4.65 14.43 36.27
N PRO A 276 -4.26 14.19 35.01
CA PRO A 276 -2.94 14.58 34.49
C PRO A 276 -2.90 16.01 33.94
N LEU A 277 -4.03 16.70 33.83
CA LEU A 277 -4.14 18.01 33.20
C LEU A 277 -4.31 19.12 34.26
N PRO A 278 -3.74 20.33 34.03
CA PRO A 278 -4.00 21.48 34.90
C PRO A 278 -5.49 21.81 35.00
N SER A 279 -5.92 22.32 36.16
CA SER A 279 -7.32 22.68 36.40
C SER A 279 -7.85 23.70 35.39
N GLU A 280 -7.03 24.70 35.03
CA GLU A 280 -7.37 25.73 34.05
C GLU A 280 -7.65 25.14 32.66
N VAL A 281 -6.84 24.16 32.23
CA VAL A 281 -7.02 23.47 30.95
C VAL A 281 -8.31 22.65 30.95
N MET A 282 -8.60 21.99 32.07
CA MET A 282 -9.84 21.21 32.23
C MET A 282 -11.08 22.08 32.32
N GLU A 283 -11.00 23.24 32.96
CA GLU A 283 -12.08 24.22 33.01
C GLU A 283 -12.39 24.76 31.62
N ALA A 284 -11.36 25.15 30.87
CA ALA A 284 -11.49 25.55 29.48
C ALA A 284 -12.13 24.43 28.64
N ALA A 285 -11.65 23.19 28.77
CA ALA A 285 -12.21 22.05 28.06
C ALA A 285 -13.70 21.82 28.39
N ARG A 286 -14.11 21.94 29.65
CA ARG A 286 -15.53 21.79 30.06
C ARG A 286 -16.44 22.85 29.45
N GLN A 287 -15.96 24.08 29.31
CA GLN A 287 -16.74 25.17 28.71
C GLN A 287 -16.94 24.96 27.19
N MET A 288 -16.00 24.29 26.52
CA MET A 288 -15.98 24.15 25.06
C MET A 288 -16.44 22.78 24.56
N ALA A 289 -16.37 21.74 25.40
CA ALA A 289 -16.71 20.38 25.01
C ALA A 289 -18.23 20.26 24.77
N PRO A 290 -18.65 19.65 23.64
CA PRO A 290 -20.07 19.42 23.41
C PRO A 290 -20.64 18.48 24.48
N ALA A 291 -21.66 18.90 25.22
CA ALA A 291 -22.27 18.11 26.31
C ALA A 291 -22.65 16.69 25.85
N ALA A 292 -23.30 16.58 24.70
CA ALA A 292 -23.65 15.27 24.14
C ALA A 292 -22.43 14.36 23.91
N PHE A 293 -21.27 14.91 23.57
CA PHE A 293 -19.99 14.19 23.41
C PHE A 293 -19.48 13.65 24.72
N VAL A 294 -19.44 14.52 25.74
CA VAL A 294 -19.08 14.17 27.11
C VAL A 294 -20.00 13.06 27.63
N ASP A 295 -21.32 13.24 27.58
CA ASP A 295 -22.31 12.28 28.09
C ASP A 295 -22.21 10.89 27.45
N ALA A 296 -21.87 10.83 26.16
CA ALA A 296 -21.71 9.55 25.47
C ALA A 296 -20.43 8.83 25.89
N LEU A 297 -19.34 9.57 26.04
CA LEU A 297 -18.07 9.00 26.48
C LEU A 297 -18.13 8.60 27.96
N ASP A 298 -18.78 9.41 28.81
CA ASP A 298 -19.04 9.09 30.21
C ASP A 298 -19.73 7.73 30.31
N ARG A 299 -20.87 7.55 29.63
CA ARG A 299 -21.58 6.26 29.63
C ARG A 299 -20.71 5.09 29.19
N GLN A 300 -19.78 5.31 28.27
CA GLN A 300 -18.85 4.27 27.82
C GLN A 300 -17.76 3.98 28.86
N LEU A 301 -17.30 5.00 29.59
CA LEU A 301 -16.28 4.90 30.64
C LEU A 301 -16.81 4.31 31.96
N HIS A 302 -18.13 4.33 32.18
CA HIS A 302 -18.77 3.57 33.28
C HIS A 302 -18.71 2.05 33.06
N GLY A 303 -18.41 1.59 31.85
CA GLY A 303 -18.21 0.17 31.54
C GLY A 303 -16.74 -0.26 31.56
N PRO A 304 -16.45 -1.52 31.21
CA PRO A 304 -15.08 -2.01 31.06
C PRO A 304 -14.28 -1.19 30.03
N VAL A 305 -13.11 -0.68 30.45
CA VAL A 305 -12.24 0.11 29.58
C VAL A 305 -11.40 -0.85 28.72
N SER A 306 -11.39 -0.61 27.41
CA SER A 306 -10.60 -1.39 26.46
C SER A 306 -9.76 -0.50 25.56
N PHE A 307 -8.65 -1.04 25.04
CA PHE A 307 -7.73 -0.35 24.14
C PHE A 307 -7.48 -1.13 22.84
N PRO A 308 -7.55 -0.51 21.64
CA PRO A 308 -7.87 0.90 21.39
C PRO A 308 -9.27 1.29 21.86
N PHE A 309 -9.38 2.39 22.59
CA PHE A 309 -10.65 2.88 23.13
C PHE A 309 -11.46 3.51 22.00
N PRO A 310 -12.64 2.99 21.65
CA PRO A 310 -13.37 3.46 20.49
C PRO A 310 -14.03 4.82 20.77
N ILE A 311 -13.92 5.74 19.81
CA ILE A 311 -14.68 6.99 19.81
C ILE A 311 -15.92 6.79 18.93
N PRO A 312 -17.14 7.13 19.39
CA PRO A 312 -18.35 6.91 18.62
C PRO A 312 -18.29 7.58 17.24
N PHE A 313 -18.41 6.76 16.18
CA PHE A 313 -18.26 7.21 14.78
C PHE A 313 -19.17 8.39 14.43
N LYS A 314 -20.45 8.36 14.86
CA LYS A 314 -21.42 9.42 14.58
C LYS A 314 -20.96 10.76 15.15
N MET A 315 -20.28 10.76 16.29
CA MET A 315 -19.87 11.97 16.99
C MET A 315 -18.61 12.57 16.39
N SER A 316 -17.59 11.73 16.15
CA SER A 316 -16.41 12.11 15.38
C SER A 316 -16.80 12.75 14.04
N LYS A 317 -17.79 12.17 13.33
CA LYS A 317 -18.34 12.74 12.08
C LYS A 317 -19.07 14.07 12.28
N ARG A 318 -19.88 14.24 13.34
CA ARG A 318 -20.54 15.51 13.64
C ARG A 318 -19.53 16.63 13.91
N LEU A 319 -18.51 16.36 14.73
CA LEU A 319 -17.42 17.30 15.01
C LEU A 319 -16.67 17.66 13.74
N PHE A 320 -16.40 16.68 12.88
CA PHE A 320 -15.71 16.91 11.61
C PHE A 320 -16.54 17.78 10.65
N LEU A 321 -17.85 17.53 10.53
CA LEU A 321 -18.75 18.34 9.71
C LEU A 321 -18.86 19.78 10.26
N ALA A 322 -18.95 19.94 11.58
CA ALA A 322 -18.95 21.25 12.23
C ALA A 322 -17.65 22.02 11.95
N LYS A 323 -16.49 21.34 12.02
CA LYS A 323 -15.20 21.93 11.64
C LYS A 323 -15.19 22.38 10.18
N MET A 324 -15.62 21.55 9.24
CA MET A 324 -15.68 21.93 7.81
C MET A 324 -16.55 23.17 7.60
N TRP A 325 -17.64 23.30 8.36
CA TRP A 325 -18.49 24.49 8.32
C TRP A 325 -17.84 25.74 8.90
N ARG A 326 -17.03 25.59 9.96
CA ARG A 326 -16.30 26.69 10.62
C ARG A 326 -14.99 27.08 9.94
N SER A 327 -14.53 26.32 8.94
CA SER A 327 -13.21 26.50 8.31
C SER A 327 -13.08 27.90 7.69
N PRO A 328 -12.26 28.80 8.27
CA PRO A 328 -12.25 30.22 7.92
C PRO A 328 -11.63 30.50 6.54
N ASP A 329 -10.81 29.58 6.05
CA ASP A 329 -10.08 29.64 4.78
C ASP A 329 -10.94 29.40 3.53
N ARG A 330 -12.23 29.06 3.70
CA ARG A 330 -13.12 28.68 2.59
C ARG A 330 -14.35 29.57 2.53
N ALA A 331 -14.79 29.91 1.31
CA ALA A 331 -16.07 30.60 1.10
C ALA A 331 -17.26 29.65 1.41
N PRO A 332 -18.44 30.15 1.84
CA PRO A 332 -19.58 29.30 2.23
C PRO A 332 -20.01 28.27 1.18
N ARG A 333 -19.99 28.63 -0.11
CA ARG A 333 -20.29 27.71 -1.22
C ARG A 333 -19.26 26.57 -1.34
N GLN A 334 -17.99 26.85 -1.08
CA GLN A 334 -16.93 25.84 -1.09
C GLN A 334 -17.07 24.91 0.11
N ARG A 335 -17.39 25.43 1.31
CA ARG A 335 -17.66 24.61 2.50
C ARG A 335 -18.79 23.61 2.26
N LEU A 336 -19.90 24.06 1.65
CA LEU A 336 -21.00 23.16 1.31
C LEU A 336 -20.58 22.09 0.31
N LYS A 337 -19.83 22.47 -0.73
CA LYS A 337 -19.29 21.53 -1.72
C LYS A 337 -18.40 20.47 -1.05
N ASP A 338 -17.48 20.89 -0.19
CA ASP A 338 -16.55 19.98 0.50
C ASP A 338 -17.29 19.01 1.43
N ILE A 339 -18.33 19.50 2.13
CA ILE A 339 -19.23 18.66 2.94
C ILE A 339 -19.92 17.61 2.07
N VAL A 340 -20.53 18.02 0.95
CA VAL A 340 -21.24 17.11 0.04
C VAL A 340 -20.27 16.07 -0.52
N VAL A 341 -19.10 16.49 -1.02
CA VAL A 341 -18.06 15.60 -1.54
C VAL A 341 -17.62 14.59 -0.47
N HIS A 342 -17.38 15.04 0.76
CA HIS A 342 -16.99 14.16 1.86
C HIS A 342 -18.06 13.14 2.24
N VAL A 343 -19.33 13.57 2.29
CA VAL A 343 -20.47 12.67 2.57
C VAL A 343 -20.61 11.63 1.46
N VAL A 344 -20.54 12.05 0.20
CA VAL A 344 -20.60 11.18 -0.98
C VAL A 344 -19.46 10.16 -0.95
N TYR A 345 -18.22 10.62 -0.72
CA TYR A 345 -17.04 9.77 -0.63
C TYR A 345 -17.15 8.77 0.53
N GLY A 346 -17.57 9.23 1.71
CA GLY A 346 -17.79 8.39 2.89
C GLY A 346 -18.88 7.33 2.67
N THR A 347 -19.98 7.71 2.00
CA THR A 347 -21.10 6.81 1.71
C THR A 347 -20.69 5.76 0.68
N ARG A 348 -19.97 6.17 -0.36
CA ARG A 348 -19.39 5.27 -1.35
C ARG A 348 -18.48 4.23 -0.71
N ARG A 349 -17.58 4.64 0.19
CA ARG A 349 -16.69 3.74 0.92
C ARG A 349 -17.48 2.74 1.75
N ARG A 350 -18.58 3.17 2.40
CA ARG A 350 -19.47 2.29 3.17
C ARG A 350 -20.24 1.30 2.27
N MET A 351 -20.68 1.73 1.09
CA MET A 351 -21.37 0.86 0.12
C MET A 351 -20.44 -0.09 -0.63
N GLY A 352 -19.11 -0.02 -0.40
CA GLY A 352 -18.14 -0.88 -1.08
C GLY A 352 -18.02 -0.62 -2.58
N ILE A 353 -18.54 0.50 -3.10
CA ILE A 353 -18.53 0.80 -4.54
C ILE A 353 -17.13 1.24 -4.94
N ARG A 354 -16.32 0.27 -5.35
CA ARG A 354 -14.98 0.49 -5.93
C ARG A 354 -15.12 0.66 -7.43
N SER A 355 -14.68 1.81 -7.94
CA SER A 355 -14.62 2.04 -9.38
C SER A 355 -13.17 1.94 -9.81
N GLN A 356 -12.93 1.09 -10.79
CA GLN A 356 -11.60 0.78 -11.25
C GLN A 356 -11.65 0.48 -12.76
N PRO A 357 -10.75 1.04 -13.59
CA PRO A 357 -10.69 0.71 -15.00
C PRO A 357 -10.14 -0.71 -15.20
N GLY A 358 -10.72 -1.48 -16.12
CA GLY A 358 -10.14 -2.75 -16.54
C GLY A 358 -8.87 -2.53 -17.38
N ALA A 359 -7.87 -3.39 -17.23
CA ALA A 359 -6.65 -3.37 -18.03
C ALA A 359 -6.07 -4.79 -18.19
N VAL A 360 -5.32 -5.03 -19.26
CA VAL A 360 -4.59 -6.29 -19.47
C VAL A 360 -3.11 -5.99 -19.56
N TYR A 361 -2.29 -6.69 -18.77
CA TYR A 361 -0.84 -6.72 -18.85
C TYR A 361 -0.44 -8.15 -19.24
N ALA A 362 0.23 -8.31 -20.38
CA ALA A 362 0.64 -9.64 -20.86
C ALA A 362 2.12 -9.86 -20.62
N ILE A 363 2.50 -11.07 -20.22
CA ILE A 363 3.89 -11.50 -20.06
C ILE A 363 4.15 -12.69 -20.98
N SER A 364 5.14 -12.52 -21.86
CA SER A 364 5.47 -13.41 -22.97
C SER A 364 6.98 -13.71 -22.98
N GLY A 365 7.38 -14.76 -23.70
CA GLY A 365 8.80 -15.18 -23.80
C GLY A 365 8.98 -16.70 -23.85
N LEU A 366 10.23 -17.16 -23.94
CA LEU A 366 10.56 -18.58 -24.05
C LEU A 366 10.16 -19.40 -22.81
N ASP A 367 9.93 -20.70 -23.00
CA ASP A 367 9.78 -21.62 -21.86
C ASP A 367 11.08 -21.59 -21.04
N GLY A 368 10.99 -21.43 -19.72
CA GLY A 368 12.18 -21.21 -18.86
C GLY A 368 12.53 -19.73 -18.56
N SER A 369 11.88 -18.75 -19.20
CA SER A 369 12.15 -17.31 -18.94
C SER A 369 11.55 -16.74 -17.64
N GLY A 370 10.84 -17.55 -16.84
CA GLY A 370 10.26 -17.11 -15.56
C GLY A 370 8.94 -16.34 -15.65
N LYS A 371 8.22 -16.38 -16.78
CA LYS A 371 6.93 -15.69 -16.99
C LYS A 371 5.93 -15.85 -15.84
N THR A 372 5.69 -17.08 -15.40
CA THR A 372 4.73 -17.38 -14.33
C THR A 372 5.13 -16.73 -13.02
N THR A 373 6.43 -16.72 -12.70
CA THR A 373 6.97 -16.06 -11.50
C THR A 373 6.73 -14.56 -11.58
N GLN A 374 7.08 -13.94 -12.71
CA GLN A 374 6.89 -12.50 -12.93
C GLN A 374 5.41 -12.10 -12.92
N ALA A 375 4.53 -12.91 -13.51
CA ALA A 375 3.09 -12.66 -13.55
C ALA A 375 2.44 -12.71 -12.16
N ARG A 376 2.84 -13.66 -11.31
CA ARG A 376 2.34 -13.76 -9.93
C ARG A 376 2.83 -12.61 -9.07
N ALA A 377 4.12 -12.30 -9.13
CA ALA A 377 4.69 -11.17 -8.40
C ALA A 377 4.08 -9.82 -8.85
N LEU A 378 3.80 -9.66 -10.14
CA LEU A 378 3.08 -8.49 -10.64
C LEU A 378 1.64 -8.40 -10.08
N ARG A 379 0.89 -9.51 -10.09
CA ARG A 379 -0.43 -9.58 -9.45
C ARG A 379 -0.32 -9.16 -7.97
N ASP A 380 0.63 -9.71 -7.24
CA ASP A 380 0.80 -9.44 -5.80
C ASP A 380 1.06 -7.96 -5.51
N ALA A 381 1.84 -7.30 -6.37
CA ALA A 381 2.09 -5.86 -6.25
C ALA A 381 0.81 -5.03 -6.51
N PHE A 382 -0.01 -5.41 -7.50
CA PHE A 382 -1.34 -4.80 -7.72
C PHE A 382 -2.27 -4.99 -6.51
N GLU A 383 -2.30 -6.20 -5.93
CA GLU A 383 -3.11 -6.50 -4.73
C GLU A 383 -2.66 -5.69 -3.51
N GLN A 384 -1.34 -5.58 -3.28
CA GLN A 384 -0.77 -4.75 -2.20
C GLN A 384 -1.05 -3.24 -2.39
N CYS A 385 -1.36 -2.79 -3.60
CA CYS A 385 -1.87 -1.44 -3.88
C CYS A 385 -3.39 -1.29 -3.67
N GLY A 386 -4.09 -2.35 -3.24
CA GLY A 386 -5.54 -2.36 -3.04
C GLY A 386 -6.36 -2.43 -4.34
N LEU A 387 -5.74 -2.79 -5.46
CA LEU A 387 -6.39 -2.92 -6.76
C LEU A 387 -6.96 -4.33 -6.96
N ARG A 388 -8.08 -4.44 -7.68
CA ARG A 388 -8.66 -5.73 -8.06
C ARG A 388 -7.93 -6.26 -9.28
N VAL A 389 -7.25 -7.38 -9.14
CA VAL A 389 -6.47 -8.00 -10.21
C VAL A 389 -6.72 -9.51 -10.22
N ASP A 390 -6.64 -10.11 -11.40
CA ASP A 390 -6.70 -11.55 -11.58
C ASP A 390 -5.52 -12.03 -12.42
N TYR A 391 -4.97 -13.18 -12.04
CA TYR A 391 -4.01 -13.91 -12.85
C TYR A 391 -4.75 -14.83 -13.84
N VAL A 392 -4.37 -14.78 -15.12
CA VAL A 392 -4.92 -15.65 -16.16
C VAL A 392 -3.78 -16.34 -16.90
N TRP A 393 -3.72 -17.67 -16.80
CA TRP A 393 -2.85 -18.46 -17.65
C TRP A 393 -3.56 -18.77 -18.98
N GLY A 394 -2.89 -18.48 -20.08
CA GLY A 394 -3.55 -18.45 -21.38
C GLY A 394 -2.68 -18.94 -22.53
N ARG A 395 -1.98 -20.09 -22.42
CA ARG A 395 -1.24 -20.69 -23.55
C ARG A 395 -2.21 -21.13 -24.66
N PRO A 396 -2.33 -20.39 -25.77
CA PRO A 396 -3.32 -20.71 -26.80
C PRO A 396 -2.84 -21.95 -27.58
N GLY A 397 -3.77 -22.83 -27.96
CA GLY A 397 -3.47 -24.15 -28.52
C GLY A 397 -3.27 -25.25 -27.47
N SER A 398 -3.34 -24.94 -26.17
CA SER A 398 -3.20 -25.89 -25.06
C SER A 398 -4.33 -25.81 -24.04
N SER A 399 -5.43 -25.11 -24.36
CA SER A 399 -6.57 -25.01 -23.44
C SER A 399 -7.38 -26.31 -23.33
N SER A 400 -8.24 -26.39 -22.31
CA SER A 400 -9.19 -27.48 -22.14
C SER A 400 -10.14 -27.64 -23.34
N PHE A 401 -10.42 -26.56 -24.07
CA PHE A 401 -11.23 -26.58 -25.28
C PHE A 401 -10.52 -27.30 -26.42
N VAL A 402 -9.25 -26.94 -26.69
CA VAL A 402 -8.44 -27.61 -27.71
C VAL A 402 -8.18 -29.07 -27.31
N ALA A 403 -7.95 -29.35 -26.03
CA ALA A 403 -7.81 -30.71 -25.53
C ALA A 403 -9.09 -31.54 -25.74
N GLY A 404 -10.28 -30.97 -25.49
CA GLY A 404 -11.57 -31.61 -25.75
C GLY A 404 -11.81 -31.89 -27.22
N MET A 405 -11.53 -30.93 -28.10
CA MET A 405 -11.62 -31.10 -29.55
C MET A 405 -10.64 -32.18 -30.05
N MET A 406 -9.40 -32.17 -29.56
CA MET A 406 -8.41 -33.20 -29.92
C MET A 406 -8.77 -34.58 -29.40
N ARG A 407 -9.48 -34.71 -28.26
CA ARG A 407 -10.03 -35.99 -27.78
C ARG A 407 -11.13 -36.51 -28.68
N LEU A 408 -12.03 -35.63 -29.13
CA LEU A 408 -13.10 -35.97 -30.06
C LEU A 408 -12.54 -36.42 -31.42
N VAL A 409 -11.51 -35.73 -31.92
CA VAL A 409 -10.85 -36.06 -33.20
C VAL A 409 -10.04 -37.35 -33.12
N ARG A 410 -9.42 -37.67 -31.98
CA ARG A 410 -8.58 -38.88 -31.83
C ARG A 410 -9.36 -40.15 -31.50
N GLY A 411 -10.64 -40.03 -31.13
CA GLY A 411 -11.38 -41.14 -30.52
C GLY A 411 -10.74 -41.59 -29.19
N ALA A 412 -11.48 -42.35 -28.37
CA ALA A 412 -11.04 -42.82 -27.05
C ALA A 412 -9.92 -43.91 -27.10
N ARG A 413 -8.93 -43.81 -28.00
CA ARG A 413 -7.87 -44.81 -28.22
C ARG A 413 -6.47 -44.22 -28.38
N GLY A 414 -6.04 -43.42 -27.42
CA GLY A 414 -4.64 -42.98 -27.37
C GLY A 414 -4.21 -42.72 -25.95
N HIS A 415 -3.74 -43.77 -25.27
CA HIS A 415 -2.96 -43.58 -24.04
C HIS A 415 -1.68 -42.80 -24.37
N PRO A 416 -1.29 -41.81 -23.56
CA PRO A 416 0.04 -41.24 -23.67
C PRO A 416 1.06 -42.36 -23.43
N VAL A 417 2.04 -42.51 -24.30
CA VAL A 417 3.21 -43.35 -24.00
C VAL A 417 3.96 -42.64 -22.87
N GLU A 418 3.81 -43.15 -21.64
CA GLU A 418 4.62 -42.74 -20.50
C GLU A 418 6.07 -43.17 -20.76
N GLY A 419 7.01 -42.21 -20.72
CA GLY A 419 8.44 -42.46 -20.89
C GLY A 419 9.11 -41.85 -22.13
N GLU A 420 8.39 -41.23 -23.06
CA GLU A 420 9.03 -40.55 -24.21
C GLU A 420 9.67 -39.21 -23.80
N ASP A 421 10.94 -39.03 -24.21
CA ASP A 421 11.68 -37.78 -24.11
C ASP A 421 10.88 -36.61 -24.73
N ARG A 422 10.88 -35.46 -24.06
CA ARG A 422 10.14 -34.27 -24.47
C ARG A 422 10.67 -33.71 -25.80
N ALA A 423 11.96 -33.84 -26.07
CA ALA A 423 12.53 -33.52 -27.37
C ALA A 423 11.96 -34.42 -28.50
N ALA A 424 11.87 -35.73 -28.27
CA ALA A 424 11.31 -36.68 -29.24
C ALA A 424 9.84 -36.38 -29.59
N ARG A 425 9.03 -36.00 -28.60
CA ARG A 425 7.64 -35.59 -28.81
C ARG A 425 7.53 -34.30 -29.62
N GLU A 426 8.40 -33.32 -29.41
CA GLU A 426 8.41 -32.10 -30.21
C GLU A 426 8.87 -32.36 -31.65
N ILE A 427 9.84 -33.24 -31.87
CA ILE A 427 10.24 -33.67 -33.22
C ILE A 427 9.07 -34.36 -33.95
N ALA A 428 8.36 -35.26 -33.27
CA ALA A 428 7.17 -35.91 -33.83
C ALA A 428 6.05 -34.92 -34.14
N ARG A 429 5.88 -33.87 -33.32
CA ARG A 429 4.94 -32.78 -33.60
C ARG A 429 5.38 -31.95 -34.80
N ALA A 430 6.65 -31.56 -34.87
CA ALA A 430 7.21 -30.82 -36.00
C ALA A 430 6.97 -31.55 -37.33
N ARG A 431 7.13 -32.89 -37.35
CA ARG A 431 6.82 -33.71 -38.52
C ARG A 431 5.38 -33.59 -39.01
N ARG A 432 4.39 -33.51 -38.10
CA ARG A 432 2.97 -33.34 -38.46
C ARG A 432 2.69 -31.97 -39.08
N PHE A 433 3.45 -30.94 -38.72
CA PHE A 433 3.33 -29.60 -39.30
C PHE A 433 3.87 -29.51 -40.74
N HIS A 434 4.41 -30.59 -41.32
CA HIS A 434 4.64 -30.68 -42.76
C HIS A 434 3.37 -31.04 -43.55
N GLN A 435 2.31 -31.56 -42.90
CA GLN A 435 1.07 -31.90 -43.59
C GLN A 435 0.29 -30.62 -43.97
N PRO A 436 -0.08 -30.43 -45.26
CA PRO A 436 -0.71 -29.18 -45.73
C PRO A 436 -2.02 -28.81 -45.00
N TRP A 437 -2.84 -29.82 -44.69
CA TRP A 437 -4.10 -29.60 -43.98
C TRP A 437 -3.89 -29.17 -42.52
N VAL A 438 -2.86 -29.69 -41.84
CA VAL A 438 -2.48 -29.26 -40.48
C VAL A 438 -2.04 -27.81 -40.51
N ARG A 439 -1.20 -27.43 -41.48
CA ARG A 439 -0.74 -26.06 -41.66
C ARG A 439 -1.90 -25.09 -41.93
N ALA A 440 -2.92 -25.52 -42.67
CA ALA A 440 -4.11 -24.72 -42.96
C ALA A 440 -5.07 -24.60 -41.77
N LEU A 441 -5.31 -25.68 -41.02
CA LEU A 441 -6.29 -25.70 -39.94
C LEU A 441 -5.76 -25.14 -38.62
N TRP A 442 -4.47 -25.32 -38.34
CA TRP A 442 -3.91 -24.98 -37.03
C TRP A 442 -4.04 -23.49 -36.64
N PRO A 443 -3.83 -22.51 -37.55
CA PRO A 443 -4.11 -21.09 -37.23
C PRO A 443 -5.56 -20.82 -36.82
N TRP A 444 -6.54 -21.55 -37.38
CA TRP A 444 -7.95 -21.44 -36.97
C TRP A 444 -8.17 -21.98 -35.56
N VAL A 445 -7.56 -23.11 -35.22
CA VAL A 445 -7.63 -23.69 -33.87
C VAL A 445 -7.05 -22.72 -32.84
N VAL A 446 -5.85 -22.19 -33.10
CA VAL A 446 -5.20 -21.23 -32.20
C VAL A 446 -6.00 -19.92 -32.09
N GLY A 447 -6.51 -19.40 -33.22
CA GLY A 447 -7.34 -18.19 -33.23
C GLY A 447 -8.65 -18.36 -32.44
N LEU A 448 -9.33 -19.50 -32.60
CA LEU A 448 -10.54 -19.82 -31.85
C LEU A 448 -10.24 -19.94 -30.35
N ASP A 449 -9.16 -20.64 -29.99
CA ASP A 449 -8.78 -20.81 -28.59
C ASP A 449 -8.44 -19.48 -27.91
N LEU A 450 -7.65 -18.64 -28.59
CA LEU A 450 -7.33 -17.29 -28.13
C LEU A 450 -8.59 -16.44 -27.90
N THR A 451 -9.56 -16.54 -28.83
CA THR A 451 -10.85 -15.84 -28.73
C THR A 451 -11.68 -16.36 -27.55
N MET A 452 -11.71 -17.68 -27.34
CA MET A 452 -12.41 -18.30 -26.21
C MET A 452 -11.79 -17.90 -24.87
N ILE A 453 -10.46 -17.89 -24.75
CA ILE A 453 -9.77 -17.38 -23.56
C ILE A 453 -10.16 -15.92 -23.33
N ALA A 454 -10.17 -15.09 -24.37
CA ALA A 454 -10.54 -13.69 -24.23
C ALA A 454 -11.99 -13.50 -23.74
N ILE A 455 -12.97 -14.15 -24.37
CA ILE A 455 -14.40 -13.99 -24.05
C ILE A 455 -14.75 -14.59 -22.69
N THR A 456 -14.18 -15.75 -22.33
CA THR A 456 -14.56 -16.44 -21.10
C THR A 456 -13.72 -16.02 -19.89
N ARG A 457 -12.45 -15.64 -20.10
CA ARG A 457 -11.52 -15.34 -19.01
C ARG A 457 -11.10 -13.88 -18.94
N ILE A 458 -11.06 -13.11 -20.03
CA ILE A 458 -10.50 -11.74 -19.96
C ILE A 458 -11.61 -10.69 -19.94
N TRP A 459 -12.49 -10.66 -20.94
CA TRP A 459 -13.58 -9.68 -21.07
C TRP A 459 -14.44 -9.53 -19.81
N PRO A 460 -14.92 -10.61 -19.17
CA PRO A 460 -15.74 -10.49 -17.97
C PRO A 460 -15.02 -9.78 -16.83
N ARG A 461 -13.71 -10.04 -16.66
CA ARG A 461 -12.87 -9.40 -15.64
C ARG A 461 -12.68 -7.91 -15.94
N LEU A 462 -12.45 -7.56 -17.20
CA LEU A 462 -12.32 -6.16 -17.63
C LEU A 462 -13.61 -5.37 -17.44
N TRP A 463 -14.77 -5.94 -17.78
CA TRP A 463 -16.07 -5.28 -17.56
C TRP A 463 -16.39 -5.10 -16.07
N LEU A 464 -15.93 -6.02 -15.23
CA LEU A 464 -16.00 -5.87 -13.76
C LEU A 464 -14.98 -4.84 -13.23
N GLY A 465 -14.16 -4.23 -14.08
CA GLY A 465 -13.15 -3.25 -13.71
C GLY A 465 -11.96 -3.86 -12.98
N ARG A 466 -11.55 -5.07 -13.36
CA ARG A 466 -10.38 -5.76 -12.82
C ARG A 466 -9.20 -5.66 -13.79
N VAL A 467 -8.00 -5.61 -13.24
CA VAL A 467 -6.76 -5.78 -14.00
C VAL A 467 -6.58 -7.28 -14.25
N VAL A 468 -6.09 -7.64 -15.44
CA VAL A 468 -5.74 -9.01 -15.79
C VAL A 468 -4.25 -9.08 -16.08
N VAL A 469 -3.53 -9.91 -15.32
CA VAL A 469 -2.15 -10.28 -15.64
C VAL A 469 -2.19 -11.60 -16.40
N ALA A 470 -1.94 -11.54 -17.71
CA ALA A 470 -1.97 -12.69 -18.60
C ALA A 470 -0.58 -13.32 -18.70
N ASP A 471 -0.41 -14.53 -18.14
CA ASP A 471 0.75 -15.37 -18.40
C ASP A 471 0.52 -16.10 -19.72
N ARG A 472 1.22 -15.59 -20.75
CA ARG A 472 1.03 -15.87 -22.17
C ARG A 472 -0.23 -15.29 -22.76
N TYR A 473 -0.09 -14.68 -23.93
CA TYR A 473 -1.22 -14.07 -24.61
C TYR A 473 -1.07 -14.13 -26.14
N VAL A 474 -1.49 -13.07 -26.84
CA VAL A 474 -1.44 -13.01 -28.31
C VAL A 474 -0.02 -13.21 -28.83
N LEU A 475 0.99 -12.59 -28.20
CA LEU A 475 2.38 -12.67 -28.68
C LEU A 475 2.93 -14.11 -28.64
N ASP A 476 2.67 -14.88 -27.58
CA ASP A 476 3.07 -16.29 -27.50
C ASP A 476 2.40 -17.15 -28.57
N ALA A 477 1.12 -16.92 -28.85
CA ALA A 477 0.40 -17.66 -29.90
C ALA A 477 1.02 -17.41 -31.27
N LEU A 478 1.41 -16.16 -31.56
CA LEU A 478 2.07 -15.81 -32.81
C LEU A 478 3.45 -16.42 -32.91
N ALA A 479 4.25 -16.36 -31.84
CA ALA A 479 5.59 -16.91 -31.83
C ALA A 479 5.58 -18.43 -32.02
N ASP A 480 4.68 -19.15 -31.32
CA ASP A 480 4.53 -20.60 -31.48
C ASP A 480 4.06 -20.98 -32.90
N LEU A 481 3.10 -20.25 -33.46
CA LEU A 481 2.66 -20.47 -34.84
C LEU A 481 3.75 -20.15 -35.86
N ALA A 482 4.46 -19.04 -35.71
CA ALA A 482 5.53 -18.64 -36.62
C ALA A 482 6.68 -19.66 -36.61
N ALA A 483 7.02 -20.18 -35.43
CA ALA A 483 8.03 -21.22 -35.28
C ALA A 483 7.61 -22.55 -35.93
N ARG A 484 6.33 -22.92 -35.86
CA ARG A 484 5.81 -24.17 -36.43
C ARG A 484 5.53 -24.11 -37.93
N LEU A 485 5.09 -22.96 -38.43
CA LEU A 485 4.66 -22.79 -39.83
C LEU A 485 5.75 -22.18 -40.71
N GLY A 486 6.85 -21.68 -40.13
CA GLY A 486 8.02 -21.21 -40.88
C GLY A 486 7.84 -19.83 -41.50
N GLY A 487 7.48 -18.82 -40.70
CA GLY A 487 7.45 -17.42 -41.15
C GLY A 487 6.60 -16.48 -40.29
N THR A 488 6.86 -15.18 -40.37
CA THR A 488 6.16 -14.13 -39.61
C THR A 488 4.84 -13.67 -40.26
N GLY A 489 4.56 -14.16 -41.48
CA GLY A 489 3.31 -13.91 -42.20
C GLY A 489 2.05 -14.42 -41.48
N VAL A 490 2.19 -15.20 -40.41
CA VAL A 490 1.08 -15.72 -39.59
C VAL A 490 0.20 -14.60 -39.04
N TRP A 491 0.75 -13.43 -38.71
CA TRP A 491 -0.05 -12.28 -38.24
C TRP A 491 -1.10 -11.84 -39.27
N ARG A 492 -0.82 -12.04 -40.57
CA ARG A 492 -1.74 -11.69 -41.67
C ARG A 492 -2.82 -12.75 -41.92
N HIS A 493 -2.70 -13.93 -41.29
CA HIS A 493 -3.68 -15.00 -41.46
C HIS A 493 -5.07 -14.56 -40.97
N PRO A 494 -6.16 -14.81 -41.73
CA PRO A 494 -7.49 -14.30 -41.42
C PRO A 494 -7.99 -14.70 -40.03
N ALA A 495 -7.76 -15.96 -39.62
CA ALA A 495 -8.13 -16.45 -38.29
C ALA A 495 -7.48 -15.64 -37.15
N ILE A 496 -6.19 -15.32 -37.29
CA ILE A 496 -5.40 -14.61 -36.29
C ILE A 496 -5.75 -13.13 -36.28
N ARG A 497 -6.02 -12.54 -37.45
CA ARG A 497 -6.52 -11.16 -37.55
C ARG A 497 -7.89 -11.01 -36.89
N LEU A 498 -8.79 -11.98 -37.09
CA LEU A 498 -10.10 -11.99 -36.45
C LEU A 498 -9.96 -12.14 -34.93
N ALA A 499 -9.20 -13.14 -34.46
CA ALA A 499 -8.96 -13.35 -33.04
C ALA A 499 -8.36 -12.12 -32.37
N SER A 500 -7.35 -11.49 -32.99
CA SER A 500 -6.68 -10.29 -32.46
C SER A 500 -7.58 -9.03 -32.41
N ARG A 501 -8.70 -9.03 -33.15
CA ARG A 501 -9.73 -7.97 -33.05
C ARG A 501 -10.73 -8.24 -31.93
N LEU A 502 -11.01 -9.52 -31.65
CA LEU A 502 -11.94 -9.94 -30.60
C LEU A 502 -11.27 -10.03 -29.22
N THR A 503 -9.94 -10.11 -29.18
CA THR A 503 -9.17 -10.10 -27.95
C THR A 503 -8.88 -8.65 -27.49
N PRO A 504 -9.02 -8.35 -26.18
CA PRO A 504 -8.60 -7.08 -25.63
C PRO A 504 -7.12 -6.83 -25.93
N ARG A 505 -6.80 -5.64 -26.45
CA ARG A 505 -5.40 -5.25 -26.60
C ARG A 505 -4.77 -5.07 -25.21
N PRO A 506 -3.61 -5.69 -24.93
CA PRO A 506 -2.92 -5.42 -23.69
C PRO A 506 -2.47 -3.97 -23.66
N ARG A 507 -2.44 -3.37 -22.47
CA ARG A 507 -1.81 -2.05 -22.24
C ARG A 507 -0.34 -2.10 -22.60
N VAL A 508 0.29 -3.22 -22.28
CA VAL A 508 1.65 -3.58 -22.67
C VAL A 508 1.78 -5.09 -22.73
N ALA A 509 2.57 -5.56 -23.68
CA ALA A 509 3.09 -6.92 -23.67
C ALA A 509 4.57 -6.86 -23.26
N PHE A 510 4.90 -7.44 -22.10
CA PHE A 510 6.26 -7.64 -21.66
C PHE A 510 6.83 -8.88 -22.33
N LEU A 511 7.94 -8.74 -23.06
CA LEU A 511 8.68 -9.86 -23.63
C LEU A 511 9.93 -10.12 -22.79
N LEU A 512 9.95 -11.25 -22.09
CA LEU A 512 11.11 -11.73 -21.36
C LEU A 512 12.08 -12.38 -22.34
N GLU A 513 13.14 -11.68 -22.68
CA GLU A 513 14.17 -12.12 -23.61
C GLU A 513 15.21 -12.97 -22.89
N LEU A 514 15.35 -14.21 -23.35
CA LEU A 514 16.29 -15.18 -22.81
C LEU A 514 16.99 -15.85 -24.00
N SER A 515 18.30 -16.07 -23.90
CA SER A 515 18.99 -16.91 -24.89
C SER A 515 18.37 -18.33 -24.93
N PRO A 516 18.22 -18.93 -26.12
CA PRO A 516 17.74 -20.31 -26.24
C PRO A 516 18.52 -21.31 -25.41
N GLU A 517 19.83 -21.10 -25.30
CA GLU A 517 20.76 -21.92 -24.53
C GLU A 517 20.47 -21.82 -23.02
N ALA A 518 20.34 -20.60 -22.48
CA ALA A 518 19.95 -20.42 -21.08
C ALA A 518 18.53 -20.95 -20.78
N ALA A 519 17.61 -20.87 -21.75
CA ALA A 519 16.27 -21.44 -21.64
C ALA A 519 16.31 -22.98 -21.53
N PHE A 520 17.15 -23.61 -22.36
CA PHE A 520 17.39 -25.04 -22.39
C PHE A 520 18.02 -25.53 -21.07
N ASP A 521 19.04 -24.84 -20.58
CA ASP A 521 19.73 -25.17 -19.33
C ASP A 521 18.79 -25.07 -18.12
N ARG A 522 17.99 -23.99 -18.02
CA ARG A 522 16.99 -23.80 -16.96
C ARG A 522 15.89 -24.88 -16.96
N LYS A 523 15.76 -25.63 -18.06
CA LYS A 523 14.80 -26.73 -18.22
C LYS A 523 15.42 -28.11 -18.11
N GLY A 524 16.69 -28.21 -17.75
CA GLY A 524 17.39 -29.48 -17.54
C GLY A 524 17.78 -30.20 -18.83
N GLY A 525 17.74 -29.51 -19.98
CA GLY A 525 18.18 -30.06 -21.26
C GLY A 525 17.19 -30.99 -21.98
N ASP A 526 15.97 -31.15 -21.47
CA ASP A 526 14.96 -32.06 -22.05
C ASP A 526 14.19 -31.45 -23.25
N GLU A 527 14.45 -30.20 -23.63
CA GLU A 527 13.73 -29.50 -24.70
C GLU A 527 14.47 -29.53 -26.05
N TRP A 528 13.75 -29.45 -27.17
CA TRP A 528 14.38 -29.45 -28.49
C TRP A 528 14.96 -28.05 -28.82
N LEU A 529 16.27 -27.87 -28.64
CA LEU A 529 16.97 -26.57 -28.79
C LEU A 529 16.67 -25.83 -30.12
N PRO A 530 16.62 -26.48 -31.31
CA PRO A 530 16.24 -25.80 -32.55
C PRO A 530 14.86 -25.15 -32.53
N LEU A 531 13.89 -25.71 -31.80
CA LEU A 531 12.58 -25.09 -31.62
C LEU A 531 12.68 -23.82 -30.78
N LEU A 532 13.47 -23.84 -29.70
CA LEU A 532 13.70 -22.66 -28.85
C LEU A 532 14.37 -21.54 -29.65
N GLN A 533 15.36 -21.87 -30.48
CA GLN A 533 16.01 -20.92 -31.40
C GLN A 533 15.00 -20.31 -32.38
N THR A 534 14.15 -21.14 -32.99
CA THR A 534 13.12 -20.67 -33.93
C THR A 534 12.07 -19.80 -33.23
N GLN A 535 11.67 -20.16 -32.00
CA GLN A 535 10.74 -19.36 -31.19
C GLN A 535 11.36 -18.02 -30.77
N ALA A 536 12.63 -17.99 -30.38
CA ALA A 536 13.34 -16.77 -30.00
C ALA A 536 13.41 -15.79 -31.18
N GLU A 537 13.77 -16.29 -32.36
CA GLU A 537 13.76 -15.50 -33.60
C GLU A 537 12.37 -14.99 -33.95
N ALA A 538 11.34 -15.84 -33.78
CA ALA A 538 9.95 -15.42 -33.99
C ALA A 538 9.54 -14.30 -33.03
N TYR A 539 9.87 -14.39 -31.74
CA TYR A 539 9.61 -13.32 -30.77
C TYR A 539 10.31 -12.02 -31.16
N ARG A 540 11.59 -12.08 -31.53
CA ARG A 540 12.39 -10.91 -31.91
C ARG A 540 11.74 -10.17 -33.10
N ARG A 541 11.43 -10.90 -34.17
CA ARG A 541 10.77 -10.33 -35.36
C ARG A 541 9.35 -9.85 -35.10
N LEU A 542 8.61 -10.50 -34.19
CA LEU A 542 7.26 -10.07 -33.83
C LEU A 542 7.27 -8.82 -32.95
N ALA A 543 8.31 -8.61 -32.15
CA ALA A 543 8.49 -7.41 -31.33
C ALA A 543 8.88 -6.18 -32.17
N GLU A 544 9.58 -6.37 -33.29
CA GLU A 544 9.93 -5.29 -34.22
C GLU A 544 8.69 -4.54 -34.73
N GLY A 545 8.68 -3.21 -34.56
CA GLY A 545 7.60 -2.35 -35.03
C GLY A 545 6.28 -2.48 -34.25
N ARG A 546 6.30 -3.00 -33.02
CA ARG A 546 5.13 -3.12 -32.13
C ARG A 546 5.40 -2.56 -30.73
N ASP A 547 4.32 -2.22 -30.03
CA ASP A 547 4.34 -1.80 -28.62
C ASP A 547 4.59 -3.01 -27.68
N VAL A 548 5.80 -3.56 -27.74
CA VAL A 548 6.29 -4.64 -26.87
C VAL A 548 7.41 -4.10 -26.01
N TYR A 549 7.28 -4.25 -24.69
CA TYR A 549 8.31 -3.84 -23.74
C TYR A 549 9.26 -5.02 -23.51
N ARG A 550 10.50 -4.91 -24.00
CA ARG A 550 11.51 -5.98 -23.94
C ARG A 550 12.22 -5.91 -22.60
N VAL A 551 12.34 -7.05 -21.93
CA VAL A 551 13.02 -7.16 -20.63
C VAL A 551 14.05 -8.27 -20.73
N ASP A 552 15.30 -7.95 -20.43
CA ASP A 552 16.38 -8.93 -20.33
C ASP A 552 16.11 -9.89 -19.16
N ALA A 553 15.86 -11.17 -19.50
CA ALA A 553 15.52 -12.23 -18.56
C ALA A 553 16.74 -13.03 -18.05
N GLU A 554 17.96 -12.61 -18.42
CA GLU A 554 19.22 -13.12 -17.86
C GLU A 554 19.60 -12.41 -16.55
N ARG A 555 19.08 -11.20 -16.33
CA ARG A 555 19.22 -10.47 -15.07
C ARG A 555 18.62 -11.23 -13.87
N PRO A 556 19.04 -10.91 -12.63
CA PRO A 556 18.42 -11.45 -11.43
C PRO A 556 16.91 -11.20 -11.40
N TRP A 557 16.12 -12.23 -11.08
CA TRP A 557 14.66 -12.21 -11.21
C TRP A 557 13.97 -11.06 -10.46
N GLY A 558 14.54 -10.64 -9.32
CA GLY A 558 14.04 -9.53 -8.52
C GLY A 558 14.12 -8.20 -9.27
N MET A 559 15.24 -7.91 -9.93
CA MET A 559 15.41 -6.67 -10.71
C MET A 559 14.45 -6.63 -11.92
N ILE A 560 14.28 -7.77 -12.60
CA ILE A 560 13.30 -7.93 -13.69
C ILE A 560 11.90 -7.62 -13.16
N ASN A 561 11.57 -8.14 -11.97
CA ASN A 561 10.27 -7.91 -11.38
C ASN A 561 10.03 -6.44 -11.03
N ASP A 562 11.03 -5.80 -10.42
CA ASP A 562 10.94 -4.42 -9.97
C ASP A 562 10.69 -3.47 -11.15
N GLU A 563 11.35 -3.73 -12.28
CA GLU A 563 11.13 -3.03 -13.54
C GLU A 563 9.68 -3.23 -14.05
N ILE A 564 9.22 -4.48 -14.17
CA ILE A 564 7.87 -4.81 -14.67
C ILE A 564 6.80 -4.20 -13.77
N VAL A 565 6.93 -4.36 -12.45
CA VAL A 565 5.99 -3.85 -11.44
C VAL A 565 5.92 -2.34 -11.48
N ARG A 566 7.08 -1.67 -11.48
CA ARG A 566 7.16 -0.21 -11.53
C ARG A 566 6.51 0.32 -12.80
N TRP A 567 6.83 -0.26 -13.96
CA TRP A 567 6.27 0.15 -15.25
C TRP A 567 4.76 -0.03 -15.26
N ALA A 568 4.28 -1.25 -14.95
CA ALA A 568 2.86 -1.59 -15.05
C ALA A 568 1.99 -0.81 -14.06
N LEU A 569 2.43 -0.65 -12.81
CA LEU A 569 1.68 0.13 -11.83
C LEU A 569 1.70 1.62 -12.17
N SER A 570 2.84 2.18 -12.62
CA SER A 570 2.90 3.59 -13.02
C SER A 570 2.02 3.86 -14.23
N ASP A 571 2.10 3.04 -15.28
CA ASP A 571 1.24 3.11 -16.47
C ASP A 571 -0.25 3.09 -16.11
N TYR A 572 -0.62 2.17 -15.21
CA TYR A 572 -2.00 1.99 -14.77
C TYR A 572 -2.50 3.17 -13.93
N LEU A 573 -1.74 3.57 -12.90
CA LEU A 573 -2.12 4.57 -11.92
C LEU A 573 -2.09 5.98 -12.51
N ASP A 574 -1.12 6.27 -13.37
CA ASP A 574 -0.99 7.56 -14.04
C ASP A 574 -2.20 7.88 -14.92
N ARG A 575 -2.81 6.85 -15.51
CA ARG A 575 -4.01 6.93 -16.35
C ARG A 575 -5.29 6.51 -15.62
N PHE A 576 -5.24 6.43 -14.30
CA PHE A 576 -6.39 5.98 -13.52
C PHE A 576 -7.55 6.95 -13.68
N TRP A 577 -8.59 6.50 -14.37
CA TRP A 577 -9.78 7.30 -14.58
C TRP A 577 -11.00 6.40 -14.76
N THR A 578 -12.13 6.77 -14.15
CA THR A 578 -13.41 6.14 -14.43
C THR A 578 -14.53 7.16 -14.58
N ARG A 579 -15.56 6.82 -15.36
CA ARG A 579 -16.77 7.64 -15.50
C ARG A 579 -17.47 7.87 -14.16
N LEU A 580 -17.57 6.82 -13.34
CA LEU A 580 -18.18 6.93 -12.02
C LEU A 580 -17.39 7.88 -11.11
N ASN A 581 -16.06 7.80 -11.13
CA ASN A 581 -15.23 8.74 -10.36
C ASN A 581 -15.35 10.17 -10.87
N ALA A 582 -15.59 10.37 -12.17
CA ALA A 582 -15.76 11.69 -12.76
C ALA A 582 -17.06 12.35 -12.28
N ILE A 583 -18.16 11.58 -12.27
CA ILE A 583 -19.45 12.01 -11.70
C ILE A 583 -19.29 12.38 -10.23
N LEU A 584 -18.46 11.65 -9.49
CA LEU A 584 -18.23 11.84 -8.06
C LEU A 584 -17.05 12.78 -7.73
N LEU A 585 -16.46 13.47 -8.73
CA LEU A 585 -15.31 14.37 -8.57
C LEU A 585 -14.14 13.75 -7.77
N SER A 586 -13.88 12.47 -7.99
CA SER A 586 -12.92 11.64 -7.23
C SER A 586 -11.85 11.00 -8.11
N ASN A 587 -11.75 11.40 -9.38
CA ASN A 587 -10.61 11.01 -10.21
C ASN A 587 -9.36 11.80 -9.79
N PRO A 588 -8.17 11.18 -9.86
CA PRO A 588 -6.92 11.90 -9.64
C PRO A 588 -6.77 13.04 -10.63
N LYS A 589 -6.01 14.06 -10.24
CA LYS A 589 -5.73 15.21 -11.11
C LYS A 589 -4.89 14.76 -12.32
N PRO A 590 -4.85 15.51 -13.43
CA PRO A 590 -3.89 15.21 -14.50
C PRO A 590 -2.44 15.30 -13.99
N LEU A 591 -1.56 14.41 -14.46
CA LEU A 591 -0.13 14.48 -14.15
C LEU A 591 0.50 15.70 -14.84
N SER A 592 1.30 16.44 -14.06
CA SER A 592 2.13 17.52 -14.60
C SER A 592 3.21 16.94 -15.54
N ALA A 593 3.76 17.79 -16.41
CA ALA A 593 4.85 17.40 -17.31
C ALA A 593 6.09 16.93 -16.52
N ALA A 594 6.43 17.64 -15.45
CA ALA A 594 7.57 17.31 -14.58
C ALA A 594 7.47 15.89 -13.98
N LEU A 595 6.28 15.48 -13.51
CA LEU A 595 6.09 14.14 -12.93
C LEU A 595 6.13 13.03 -14.00
N ARG A 596 5.69 13.33 -15.23
CA ARG A 596 5.82 12.40 -16.35
C ARG A 596 7.28 12.17 -16.73
N GLN A 597 8.05 13.24 -16.86
CA GLN A 597 9.49 13.17 -17.16
C GLN A 597 10.27 12.42 -16.08
N ALA A 598 9.98 12.69 -14.80
CA ALA A 598 10.64 12.04 -13.67
C ALA A 598 10.44 10.50 -13.61
N ALA A 599 9.36 9.98 -14.21
CA ALA A 599 9.14 8.55 -14.33
C ALA A 599 9.85 7.91 -15.53
N GLN A 600 10.15 8.69 -16.57
CA GLN A 600 10.85 8.20 -17.76
C GLN A 600 12.37 8.14 -17.53
N SER A 601 12.93 9.10 -16.79
CA SER A 601 14.37 9.15 -16.49
C SER A 601 14.87 7.97 -15.63
N SER A 602 13.98 7.25 -14.94
CA SER A 602 14.33 6.06 -14.14
C SER A 602 14.11 4.74 -14.89
N THR A 603 13.53 4.76 -16.10
CA THR A 603 13.45 3.58 -16.98
C THR A 603 14.66 3.43 -17.91
N GLU A 604 15.45 4.50 -18.07
CA GLU A 604 16.65 4.52 -18.93
C GLU A 604 17.97 4.34 -18.17
N SER A 605 17.93 4.37 -16.83
CA SER A 605 19.03 4.05 -15.91
C SER A 605 18.89 2.64 -15.37
#